data_AF-A0A2D6A536-F1
#
_entry.id   AF-A0A2D6A536-F1
#
_cell.length_a   1.000
_cell.length_b   1.000
_cell.length_c   1.000
_cell.angle_alpha   90.00
_cell.angle_beta   90.00
_cell.angle_gamma   90.00
#
_symmetry.space_group_name_H-M   'P 1'
#
loop_
_entity.id
_entity.type
_entity.pdbx_description
1 polymer ?
#
loop_
_entity_poly.entity_id
_entity_poly.type
_entity_poly.pdbx_seq_one_letter_code
_entity_poly.pdbx_strand_id
1 'polypeptide(L)'
;MASSATARSDASRACADRLLALLSLALRIAVRTLCFLLPILVAVPFDPQWPDFERARRGLLLVLAGAGLLAVGLRKRPAPALLCVAGLAAWALLSMIWARDKLLALEHGAWFCALAAVPLVLPEGRGARRALITGCAAALLLTSLYGIAQSLGLNWPMHYTVPHQPVSSLGNLNVAAEWTAVAAPLAFLASPLLGWPALLAADVYLWANGGRAGLIAFHLALVTLMALRGQHRWRGAVALAALFAVGAVAGTMIRPGQTRSAPSAAAPAPRGDTIRVRMLTWSRALQLAQDNLVLGIGAGNFRVEFPRYRDPAEIAESSHQHTISTRVTMAHNDPIQIACELGIPGAALLILLLVMLGRAAREGRLSGPGIAAVLAFGAVATLRSPTWNAAAAAAALAAVALNLRHRDNRAVPTPLRALRFAGIPLVLLGASILVGESFGADFARAKRTNEAKAGFIALRAAIDFDPCEADWRLLRAQLYHARGKPVEPNLLAGVVADLDAVLERRPGSYRALLDLGYLGLTHKELRDRGRRAVELLLGTSGNPGLDPENPIAILLAGNYAGLAREWSHMRVLARLKGNDALDQAIKLCRGFMSREKDIKAKLEIAALTEILKKLKQ
;
A
#
# COMPACT_ATOMS: atom_id res chain seq x y z
N MET A 1 57.32 -22.61 39.50
CA MET A 1 56.54 -21.38 39.21
C MET A 1 56.27 -21.14 37.72
N ALA A 2 57.16 -21.51 36.78
CA ALA A 2 56.87 -21.34 35.34
C ALA A 2 55.70 -22.20 34.80
N SER A 3 55.46 -23.41 35.34
CA SER A 3 54.35 -24.27 34.85
C SER A 3 52.96 -23.84 35.33
N SER A 4 52.84 -23.04 36.40
CA SER A 4 51.54 -22.56 36.86
C SER A 4 51.04 -21.34 36.09
N ALA A 5 51.94 -20.57 35.46
CA ALA A 5 51.59 -19.43 34.61
C ALA A 5 50.99 -19.87 33.26
N THR A 6 51.56 -20.92 32.64
CA THR A 6 51.06 -21.48 31.37
C THR A 6 49.69 -22.16 31.52
N ALA A 7 49.48 -22.90 32.61
CA ALA A 7 48.19 -23.53 32.89
C ALA A 7 47.05 -22.50 33.04
N ARG A 8 47.33 -21.31 33.62
CA ARG A 8 46.34 -20.23 33.73
C ARG A 8 46.04 -19.56 32.39
N SER A 9 47.03 -19.40 31.51
CA SER A 9 46.79 -18.83 30.17
C SER A 9 45.96 -19.75 29.29
N ASP A 10 46.17 -21.07 29.38
CA ASP A 10 45.44 -22.05 28.57
C ASP A 10 43.98 -22.19 29.03
N ALA A 11 43.73 -22.15 30.35
CA ALA A 11 42.37 -22.13 30.89
C ALA A 11 41.59 -20.87 30.47
N SER A 12 42.24 -19.70 30.46
CA SER A 12 41.63 -18.44 30.02
C SER A 12 41.29 -18.45 28.53
N ARG A 13 42.20 -18.93 27.67
CA ARG A 13 41.94 -19.12 26.23
C ARG A 13 40.81 -20.11 25.98
N ALA A 14 40.83 -21.26 26.65
CA ALA A 14 39.77 -22.26 26.52
C ALA A 14 38.40 -21.72 26.98
N CYS A 15 38.36 -20.88 28.01
CA CYS A 15 37.14 -20.20 28.45
C CYS A 15 36.64 -19.19 27.42
N ALA A 16 37.53 -18.36 26.88
CA ALA A 16 37.21 -17.39 25.83
C ALA A 16 36.70 -18.09 24.55
N ASP A 17 37.34 -19.18 24.12
CA ASP A 17 36.94 -19.97 22.96
C ASP A 17 35.57 -20.64 23.16
N ARG A 18 35.29 -21.17 24.37
CA ARG A 18 33.95 -21.70 24.72
C ARG A 18 32.89 -20.61 24.71
N LEU A 19 33.18 -19.44 25.27
CA LEU A 19 32.25 -18.30 25.27
C LEU A 19 31.96 -17.82 23.84
N LEU A 20 32.98 -17.68 22.99
CA LEU A 20 32.84 -17.33 21.59
C LEU A 20 32.05 -18.39 20.80
N ALA A 21 32.26 -19.67 21.10
CA ALA A 21 31.50 -20.76 20.49
C ALA A 21 30.02 -20.71 20.89
N LEU A 22 29.71 -20.48 22.17
CA LEU A 22 28.34 -20.31 22.67
C LEU A 22 27.66 -19.09 22.06
N LEU A 23 28.34 -17.94 22.00
CA LEU A 23 27.83 -16.73 21.35
C LEU A 23 27.60 -16.95 19.85
N SER A 24 28.50 -17.65 19.16
CA SER A 24 28.33 -18.02 17.75
C SER A 24 27.13 -18.94 17.55
N LEU A 25 26.91 -19.91 18.44
CA LEU A 25 25.77 -20.81 18.38
C LEU A 25 24.46 -20.07 18.65
N ALA A 26 24.39 -19.26 19.71
CA ALA A 26 23.24 -18.43 20.06
C ALA A 26 22.87 -17.49 18.90
N LEU A 27 23.86 -16.83 18.29
CA LEU A 27 23.65 -16.00 17.12
C LEU A 27 23.11 -16.81 15.92
N ARG A 28 23.65 -18.00 15.64
CA ARG A 28 23.14 -18.86 14.56
C ARG A 28 21.69 -19.31 14.80
N ILE A 29 21.33 -19.60 16.04
CA ILE A 29 19.97 -19.97 16.43
C ILE A 29 19.05 -18.76 16.23
N ALA A 30 19.37 -17.61 16.83
CA ALA A 30 18.59 -16.38 16.72
C ALA A 30 18.35 -15.99 15.25
N VAL A 31 19.39 -16.11 14.43
CA VAL A 31 19.35 -15.77 13.01
C VAL A 31 18.50 -16.76 12.19
N ARG A 32 18.53 -18.07 12.50
CA ARG A 32 17.62 -19.06 11.90
C ARG A 32 16.17 -18.81 12.32
N THR A 33 15.95 -18.52 13.59
CA THR A 33 14.64 -18.16 14.14
C THR A 33 14.10 -16.92 13.44
N LEU A 34 14.93 -15.89 13.24
CA LEU A 34 14.55 -14.69 12.50
C LEU A 34 14.19 -15.00 11.04
N CYS A 35 14.93 -15.87 10.34
CA CYS A 35 14.57 -16.27 8.97
C CYS A 35 13.22 -17.00 8.90
N PHE A 36 12.92 -17.83 9.90
CA PHE A 36 11.65 -18.52 9.99
C PHE A 36 10.50 -17.56 10.33
N LEU A 37 10.72 -16.65 11.28
CA LEU A 37 9.71 -15.71 11.75
C LEU A 37 9.48 -14.55 10.78
N LEU A 38 10.47 -14.09 10.02
CA LEU A 38 10.36 -12.91 9.15
C LEU A 38 9.13 -12.97 8.22
N PRO A 39 8.88 -14.04 7.45
CA PRO A 39 7.68 -14.14 6.63
C PRO A 39 6.38 -14.12 7.45
N ILE A 40 6.38 -14.72 8.65
CA ILE A 40 5.21 -14.77 9.53
C ILE A 40 4.91 -13.39 10.11
N LEU A 41 5.91 -12.72 10.66
CA LEU A 41 5.81 -11.39 11.27
C LEU A 41 5.33 -10.35 10.24
N VAL A 42 5.81 -10.45 8.99
CA VAL A 42 5.40 -9.51 7.94
C VAL A 42 4.05 -9.89 7.33
N ALA A 43 3.64 -11.16 7.31
CA ALA A 43 2.35 -11.55 6.73
C ALA A 43 1.16 -11.48 7.71
N VAL A 44 1.40 -11.66 9.02
CA VAL A 44 0.37 -11.69 10.07
C VAL A 44 0.48 -10.42 10.93
N PRO A 45 -0.28 -9.34 10.64
CA PRO A 45 -0.21 -8.12 11.43
C PRO A 45 -0.83 -8.31 12.81
N PHE A 46 -0.45 -7.41 13.72
CA PHE A 46 -0.68 -7.52 15.16
C PHE A 46 -1.95 -6.81 15.64
N ASP A 47 -2.33 -5.70 15.00
CA ASP A 47 -3.54 -4.94 15.35
C ASP A 47 -4.48 -4.83 14.15
N PRO A 48 -5.69 -5.42 14.19
CA PRO A 48 -6.66 -5.30 13.11
C PRO A 48 -7.30 -3.91 12.99
N GLN A 49 -6.99 -3.00 13.90
CA GLN A 49 -7.49 -1.62 13.89
C GLN A 49 -6.56 -0.68 13.14
N TRP A 50 -5.36 -1.13 12.72
CA TRP A 50 -4.46 -0.28 11.95
C TRP A 50 -5.14 0.22 10.67
N PRO A 51 -5.19 1.54 10.45
CA PRO A 51 -5.87 2.11 9.30
C PRO A 51 -5.15 1.81 7.98
N ASP A 52 -3.81 1.73 7.99
CA ASP A 52 -3.01 1.27 6.84
C ASP A 52 -2.09 0.11 7.21
N PHE A 53 -2.60 -1.11 7.03
CA PHE A 53 -1.84 -2.34 7.28
C PHE A 53 -0.53 -2.43 6.50
N GLU A 54 -0.48 -1.92 5.26
CA GLU A 54 0.76 -1.98 4.47
C GLU A 54 1.80 -1.01 5.00
N ARG A 55 1.39 0.20 5.39
CA ARG A 55 2.31 1.15 6.04
C ARG A 55 2.90 0.56 7.33
N ALA A 56 2.07 -0.05 8.18
CA ALA A 56 2.55 -0.72 9.40
C ALA A 56 3.52 -1.87 9.09
N ARG A 57 3.21 -2.73 8.10
CA ARG A 57 4.12 -3.81 7.68
C ARG A 57 5.45 -3.30 7.13
N ARG A 58 5.45 -2.20 6.37
CA ARG A 58 6.67 -1.54 5.90
C ARG A 58 7.49 -1.01 7.08
N GLY A 59 6.84 -0.40 8.07
CA GLY A 59 7.44 -0.01 9.36
C GLY A 59 8.09 -1.18 10.09
N LEU A 60 7.39 -2.32 10.17
CA LEU A 60 7.94 -3.54 10.76
C LEU A 60 9.15 -4.07 9.98
N LEU A 61 9.08 -4.12 8.65
CA LEU A 61 10.22 -4.58 7.85
C LEU A 61 11.42 -3.65 7.98
N LEU A 62 11.21 -2.33 8.07
CA LEU A 62 12.26 -1.35 8.37
C LEU A 62 12.96 -1.67 9.70
N VAL A 63 12.20 -1.96 10.77
CA VAL A 63 12.75 -2.37 12.07
C VAL A 63 13.53 -3.68 11.95
N LEU A 64 12.96 -4.71 11.34
CA LEU A 64 13.59 -6.03 11.22
C LEU A 64 14.85 -5.99 10.35
N ALA A 65 14.81 -5.29 9.21
CA ALA A 65 15.95 -5.13 8.32
C ALA A 65 17.05 -4.26 8.96
N GLY A 66 16.68 -3.17 9.63
CA GLY A 66 17.62 -2.30 10.33
C GLY A 66 18.32 -3.00 11.49
N ALA A 67 17.56 -3.73 12.31
CA ALA A 67 18.11 -4.57 13.39
C ALA A 67 19.02 -5.68 12.83
N GLY A 68 18.63 -6.30 11.71
CA GLY A 68 19.45 -7.28 11.01
C GLY A 68 20.79 -6.70 10.54
N LEU A 69 20.80 -5.47 9.99
CA LEU A 69 22.01 -4.79 9.55
C LEU A 69 22.96 -4.50 10.72
N LEU A 70 22.41 -4.05 11.85
CA LEU A 70 23.16 -3.77 13.07
C LEU A 70 23.78 -5.04 13.66
N ALA A 71 23.03 -6.14 13.69
CA ALA A 71 23.43 -7.39 14.33
C ALA A 71 24.43 -8.21 13.48
N VAL A 72 24.19 -8.30 12.16
CA VAL A 72 24.93 -9.22 11.29
C VAL A 72 26.09 -8.53 10.57
N GLY A 73 25.91 -7.25 10.19
CA GLY A 73 26.80 -6.52 9.30
C GLY A 73 26.93 -7.16 7.90
N LEU A 74 27.65 -6.50 6.99
CA LEU A 74 27.93 -7.07 5.67
C LEU A 74 29.06 -8.09 5.73
N ARG A 75 28.76 -9.34 5.40
CA ARG A 75 29.73 -10.45 5.41
C ARG A 75 30.36 -10.71 4.05
N LYS A 76 29.60 -10.55 2.96
CA LYS A 76 30.05 -10.80 1.58
C LYS A 76 29.65 -9.69 0.61
N ARG A 77 30.40 -9.57 -0.49
CA ARG A 77 30.06 -8.64 -1.55
C ARG A 77 28.71 -9.06 -2.16
N PRO A 78 27.72 -8.14 -2.24
CA PRO A 78 26.43 -8.46 -2.83
C PRO A 78 26.60 -8.85 -4.30
N ALA A 79 25.73 -9.73 -4.78
CA ALA A 79 25.68 -10.07 -6.20
C ALA A 79 25.34 -8.83 -7.04
N PRO A 80 25.76 -8.75 -8.32
CA PRO A 80 25.49 -7.58 -9.17
C PRO A 80 24.01 -7.20 -9.27
N ALA A 81 23.10 -8.19 -9.28
CA ALA A 81 21.66 -7.94 -9.25
C ALA A 81 21.24 -7.20 -7.96
N LEU A 82 21.79 -7.56 -6.80
CA LEU A 82 21.49 -6.91 -5.53
C LEU A 82 22.08 -5.49 -5.45
N LEU A 83 23.18 -5.22 -6.16
CA LEU A 83 23.70 -3.86 -6.33
C LEU A 83 22.71 -2.96 -7.09
N CYS A 84 21.91 -3.51 -8.01
CA CYS A 84 20.86 -2.76 -8.69
C CYS A 84 19.73 -2.38 -7.72
N VAL A 85 19.36 -3.28 -6.80
CA VAL A 85 18.38 -2.98 -5.73
C VAL A 85 18.90 -1.90 -4.79
N ALA A 86 20.18 -1.97 -4.40
CA ALA A 86 20.82 -0.93 -3.60
C ALA A 86 20.91 0.41 -4.36
N GLY A 87 21.15 0.37 -5.67
CA GLY A 87 21.11 1.54 -6.55
C GLY A 87 19.73 2.19 -6.60
N LEU A 88 18.66 1.38 -6.73
CA LEU A 88 17.28 1.86 -6.65
C LEU A 88 16.99 2.54 -5.32
N ALA A 89 17.44 1.94 -4.21
CA ALA A 89 17.29 2.52 -2.88
C ALA A 89 18.03 3.85 -2.71
N ALA A 90 19.28 3.93 -3.18
CA ALA A 90 20.06 5.16 -3.13
C ALA A 90 19.41 6.26 -3.98
N TRP A 91 18.93 5.93 -5.18
CA TRP A 91 18.24 6.88 -6.05
C TRP A 91 16.89 7.32 -5.48
N ALA A 92 16.12 6.41 -4.88
CA ALA A 92 14.87 6.73 -4.20
C ALA A 92 15.08 7.69 -3.01
N LEU A 93 16.14 7.49 -2.21
CA LEU A 93 16.51 8.46 -1.16
C LEU A 93 16.95 9.80 -1.73
N LEU A 94 17.78 9.80 -2.78
CA LEU A 94 18.25 11.03 -3.42
C LEU A 94 17.09 11.85 -3.98
N SER A 95 16.03 11.18 -4.43
CA SER A 95 14.83 11.81 -4.96
C SER A 95 14.08 12.72 -3.99
N MET A 96 14.35 12.60 -2.68
CA MET A 96 13.87 13.52 -1.66
C MET A 96 14.30 14.98 -1.91
N ILE A 97 15.40 15.21 -2.65
CA ILE A 97 15.90 16.56 -2.93
C ILE A 97 14.89 17.35 -3.78
N TRP A 98 14.24 16.71 -4.75
CA TRP A 98 13.29 17.34 -5.68
C TRP A 98 11.83 16.92 -5.46
N ALA A 99 11.58 15.93 -4.60
CA ALA A 99 10.24 15.53 -4.22
C ALA A 99 9.44 16.70 -3.61
N ARG A 100 8.16 16.80 -3.96
CA ARG A 100 7.26 17.81 -3.40
C ARG A 100 6.94 17.55 -1.92
N ASP A 101 6.53 16.32 -1.62
CA ASP A 101 6.39 15.82 -0.25
C ASP A 101 7.68 15.05 0.11
N LYS A 102 8.61 15.77 0.73
CA LYS A 102 9.93 15.25 1.09
C LYS A 102 9.86 14.15 2.15
N LEU A 103 8.92 14.24 3.10
CA LEU A 103 8.78 13.19 4.11
C LEU A 103 8.28 11.90 3.47
N LEU A 104 7.32 12.02 2.56
CA LEU A 104 6.83 10.86 1.82
C LEU A 104 7.94 10.19 1.00
N ALA A 105 8.81 11.00 0.38
CA ALA A 105 10.00 10.51 -0.31
C ALA A 105 11.02 9.87 0.64
N LEU A 106 11.20 10.39 1.85
CA LEU A 106 12.03 9.75 2.87
C LEU A 106 11.46 8.40 3.28
N GLU A 107 10.15 8.31 3.55
CA GLU A 107 9.48 7.06 3.92
C GLU A 107 9.63 6.00 2.81
N HIS A 108 9.38 6.38 1.55
CA HIS A 108 9.47 5.46 0.41
C HIS A 108 10.92 5.14 0.04
N GLY A 109 11.84 6.09 0.16
CA GLY A 109 13.27 5.83 0.00
C GLY A 109 13.81 4.87 1.04
N ALA A 110 13.44 5.05 2.31
CA ALA A 110 13.78 4.12 3.39
C ALA A 110 13.15 2.74 3.18
N TRP A 111 11.93 2.67 2.66
CA TRP A 111 11.32 1.41 2.24
C TRP A 111 12.19 0.65 1.22
N PHE A 112 12.67 1.32 0.17
CA PHE A 112 13.62 0.70 -0.77
C PHE A 112 14.93 0.30 -0.09
N CYS A 113 15.41 1.06 0.91
CA CYS A 113 16.58 0.65 1.71
C CYS A 113 16.31 -0.62 2.53
N ALA A 114 15.14 -0.77 3.13
CA ALA A 114 14.76 -2.02 3.80
C ALA A 114 14.74 -3.19 2.82
N LEU A 115 14.16 -3.02 1.64
CA LEU A 115 14.17 -4.03 0.57
C LEU A 115 15.60 -4.39 0.15
N ALA A 116 16.48 -3.41 -0.03
CA ALA A 116 17.89 -3.65 -0.33
C ALA A 116 18.64 -4.33 0.83
N ALA A 117 18.21 -4.11 2.07
CA ALA A 117 18.81 -4.69 3.27
C ALA A 117 18.39 -6.14 3.52
N VAL A 118 17.15 -6.55 3.20
CA VAL A 118 16.67 -7.94 3.32
C VAL A 118 17.68 -8.97 2.81
N PRO A 119 18.15 -8.91 1.55
CA PRO A 119 19.10 -9.90 1.03
C PRO A 119 20.47 -9.85 1.70
N LEU A 120 20.84 -8.73 2.35
CA LEU A 120 22.13 -8.52 3.00
C LEU A 120 22.17 -9.03 4.44
N VAL A 121 21.02 -8.99 5.12
CA VAL A 121 20.90 -9.44 6.52
C VAL A 121 20.54 -10.92 6.63
N LEU A 122 20.09 -11.52 5.52
CA LEU A 122 19.77 -12.94 5.51
C LEU A 122 21.06 -13.78 5.65
N PRO A 123 21.13 -14.66 6.65
CA PRO A 123 22.22 -15.62 6.77
C PRO A 123 22.35 -16.52 5.55
N GLU A 124 23.59 -16.81 5.20
CA GLU A 124 23.89 -17.84 4.21
C GLU A 124 23.82 -19.25 4.81
N GLY A 125 23.63 -20.23 3.94
CA GLY A 125 23.76 -21.65 4.25
C GLY A 125 22.43 -22.41 4.24
N ARG A 126 22.55 -23.74 4.25
CA ARG A 126 21.41 -24.65 4.09
C ARG A 126 20.37 -24.50 5.22
N GLY A 127 20.82 -24.25 6.46
CA GLY A 127 19.93 -24.10 7.61
C GLY A 127 19.05 -22.86 7.53
N ALA A 128 19.64 -21.70 7.22
CA ALA A 128 18.92 -20.46 6.98
C ALA A 128 17.92 -20.57 5.83
N ARG A 129 18.37 -21.15 4.70
CA ARG A 129 17.51 -21.38 3.53
C ARG A 129 16.31 -22.26 3.87
N ARG A 130 16.53 -23.36 4.60
CA ARG A 130 15.44 -24.23 5.08
C ARG A 130 14.49 -23.46 6.01
N ALA A 131 15.03 -22.69 6.96
CA ALA A 131 14.22 -21.90 7.89
C ALA A 131 13.30 -20.90 7.17
N LEU A 132 13.82 -20.15 6.19
CA LEU A 132 12.98 -19.24 5.39
C LEU A 132 11.92 -20.01 4.58
N ILE A 133 12.31 -21.08 3.90
CA ILE A 133 11.36 -21.90 3.11
C ILE A 133 10.22 -22.41 4.00
N THR A 134 10.54 -22.97 5.16
CA THR A 134 9.55 -23.45 6.12
C THR A 134 8.70 -22.30 6.67
N GLY A 135 9.31 -21.15 6.97
CA GLY A 135 8.61 -19.95 7.44
C GLY A 135 7.62 -19.41 6.41
N CYS A 136 8.02 -19.31 5.14
CA CYS A 136 7.12 -18.90 4.04
C CYS A 136 5.99 -19.92 3.83
N ALA A 137 6.27 -21.22 3.89
CA ALA A 137 5.24 -22.25 3.76
C ALA A 137 4.22 -22.21 4.91
N ALA A 138 4.70 -22.03 6.15
CA ALA A 138 3.85 -21.88 7.33
C ALA A 138 3.02 -20.59 7.25
N ALA A 139 3.63 -19.46 6.92
CA ALA A 139 2.92 -18.20 6.73
C ALA A 139 1.88 -18.28 5.60
N LEU A 140 2.21 -18.91 4.47
CA LEU A 140 1.28 -19.16 3.37
C LEU A 140 0.09 -20.01 3.80
N LEU A 141 0.34 -21.10 4.53
CA LEU A 141 -0.72 -21.96 5.07
C LEU A 141 -1.63 -21.19 6.03
N LEU A 142 -1.06 -20.50 7.02
CA LEU A 142 -1.81 -19.73 8.02
C LEU A 142 -2.67 -18.63 7.37
N THR A 143 -2.07 -17.84 6.48
CA THR A 143 -2.78 -16.77 5.77
C THR A 143 -3.88 -17.32 4.87
N SER A 144 -3.64 -18.41 4.16
CA SER A 144 -4.64 -19.00 3.26
C SER A 144 -5.80 -19.65 4.02
N LEU A 145 -5.52 -20.41 5.08
CA LEU A 145 -6.55 -21.00 5.94
C LEU A 145 -7.41 -19.92 6.60
N TYR A 146 -6.79 -18.85 7.09
CA TYR A 146 -7.54 -17.75 7.69
C TYR A 146 -8.39 -17.00 6.65
N GLY A 147 -7.87 -16.79 5.44
CA GLY A 147 -8.64 -16.23 4.34
C GLY A 147 -9.83 -17.10 3.92
N ILE A 148 -9.68 -18.42 3.92
CA ILE A 148 -10.77 -19.38 3.70
C ILE A 148 -11.81 -19.29 4.83
N ALA A 149 -11.37 -19.24 6.08
CA ALA A 149 -12.26 -19.08 7.24
C ALA A 149 -13.08 -17.77 7.13
N GLN A 150 -12.46 -16.67 6.71
CA GLN A 150 -13.15 -15.40 6.45
C GLN A 150 -14.21 -15.50 5.35
N SER A 151 -13.94 -16.21 4.24
CA SER A 151 -14.98 -16.47 3.23
C SER A 151 -16.19 -17.21 3.81
N LEU A 152 -15.97 -18.08 4.80
CA LEU A 152 -17.03 -18.79 5.52
C LEU A 152 -17.70 -17.93 6.62
N GLY A 153 -17.34 -16.66 6.76
CA GLY A 153 -17.89 -15.73 7.76
C GLY A 153 -17.15 -15.71 9.10
N LEU A 154 -16.09 -16.51 9.25
CA LEU A 154 -15.27 -16.53 10.47
C LEU A 154 -14.24 -15.39 10.42
N ASN A 155 -14.55 -14.26 11.05
CA ASN A 155 -13.68 -13.08 11.06
C ASN A 155 -12.80 -12.96 12.33
N TRP A 156 -12.89 -13.89 13.28
CA TRP A 156 -12.03 -13.95 14.48
C TRP A 156 -10.67 -14.60 14.11
N PRO A 157 -9.50 -14.07 14.54
CA PRO A 157 -9.31 -13.08 15.59
C PRO A 157 -9.32 -11.59 15.21
N MET A 158 -9.28 -11.27 13.92
CA MET A 158 -9.00 -9.89 13.52
C MET A 158 -10.24 -8.99 13.47
N HIS A 159 -11.46 -9.51 13.46
CA HIS A 159 -12.69 -8.69 13.38
C HIS A 159 -12.64 -7.62 12.28
N TYR A 160 -12.26 -8.02 11.06
CA TYR A 160 -12.32 -7.13 9.90
C TYR A 160 -13.74 -6.63 9.69
N THR A 161 -13.85 -5.38 9.24
CA THR A 161 -15.13 -4.64 9.17
C THR A 161 -16.07 -5.12 8.09
N VAL A 162 -15.57 -5.89 7.11
CA VAL A 162 -16.40 -6.41 6.02
C VAL A 162 -16.48 -7.93 6.12
N PRO A 163 -17.59 -8.48 6.67
CA PRO A 163 -17.81 -9.92 6.71
C PRO A 163 -17.70 -10.54 5.32
N HIS A 164 -17.21 -11.78 5.27
CA HIS A 164 -17.10 -12.57 4.04
C HIS A 164 -16.11 -12.02 3.00
N GLN A 165 -15.29 -11.02 3.34
CA GLN A 165 -14.16 -10.64 2.48
C GLN A 165 -12.90 -11.41 2.90
N PRO A 166 -12.42 -12.33 2.06
CA PRO A 166 -11.27 -13.17 2.36
C PRO A 166 -9.95 -12.39 2.15
N VAL A 167 -9.74 -11.32 2.93
CA VAL A 167 -8.55 -10.46 2.93
C VAL A 167 -7.37 -11.08 3.70
N SER A 168 -7.60 -12.24 4.31
CA SER A 168 -6.69 -12.90 5.25
C SER A 168 -6.29 -11.97 6.39
N SER A 169 -5.10 -12.15 6.94
CA SER A 169 -4.42 -11.24 7.84
C SER A 169 -3.86 -10.03 7.06
N LEU A 170 -3.94 -10.03 5.74
CA LEU A 170 -3.36 -8.99 4.91
C LEU A 170 -4.27 -7.77 4.71
N GLY A 171 -5.53 -7.81 5.17
CA GLY A 171 -6.41 -6.63 5.21
C GLY A 171 -6.83 -6.07 3.84
N ASN A 172 -6.27 -6.58 2.74
CA ASN A 172 -6.58 -6.20 1.37
C ASN A 172 -6.53 -7.44 0.45
N LEU A 173 -7.58 -7.64 -0.36
CA LEU A 173 -7.67 -8.81 -1.26
C LEU A 173 -6.50 -8.89 -2.24
N ASN A 174 -6.04 -7.74 -2.75
CA ASN A 174 -4.98 -7.68 -3.74
C ASN A 174 -3.63 -8.02 -3.11
N VAL A 175 -3.31 -7.40 -1.98
CA VAL A 175 -2.12 -7.71 -1.19
C VAL A 175 -2.05 -9.20 -0.88
N ALA A 176 -3.19 -9.78 -0.48
CA ALA A 176 -3.24 -11.19 -0.17
C ALA A 176 -2.94 -12.07 -1.37
N ALA A 177 -3.54 -11.77 -2.52
CA ALA A 177 -3.29 -12.49 -3.76
C ALA A 177 -1.81 -12.37 -4.22
N GLU A 178 -1.20 -11.20 -4.06
CA GLU A 178 0.22 -10.93 -4.38
C GLU A 178 1.16 -11.76 -3.49
N TRP A 179 0.93 -11.74 -2.17
CA TRP A 179 1.68 -12.54 -1.20
C TRP A 179 1.57 -14.04 -1.51
N THR A 180 0.35 -14.54 -1.70
CA THR A 180 0.08 -15.96 -1.96
C THR A 180 0.79 -16.44 -3.23
N ALA A 181 0.75 -15.65 -4.31
CA ALA A 181 1.43 -15.97 -5.56
C ALA A 181 2.96 -16.02 -5.42
N VAL A 182 3.56 -15.06 -4.69
CA VAL A 182 5.02 -14.95 -4.54
C VAL A 182 5.58 -15.97 -3.54
N ALA A 183 4.84 -16.32 -2.50
CA ALA A 183 5.27 -17.29 -1.49
C ALA A 183 5.18 -18.75 -1.97
N ALA A 184 4.29 -19.06 -2.93
CA ALA A 184 4.04 -20.42 -3.40
C ALA A 184 5.29 -21.16 -3.92
N PRO A 185 6.18 -20.56 -4.73
CA PRO A 185 7.40 -21.23 -5.16
C PRO A 185 8.33 -21.66 -4.03
N LEU A 186 8.35 -20.91 -2.92
CA LEU A 186 9.10 -21.28 -1.73
C LEU A 186 8.41 -22.41 -0.98
N ALA A 187 7.08 -22.35 -0.83
CA ALA A 187 6.31 -23.41 -0.19
C ALA A 187 6.45 -24.77 -0.91
N PHE A 188 6.56 -24.76 -2.24
CA PHE A 188 6.82 -25.97 -3.05
C PHE A 188 8.15 -26.67 -2.72
N LEU A 189 9.10 -25.97 -2.09
CA LEU A 189 10.37 -26.54 -1.65
C LEU A 189 10.37 -26.99 -0.18
N ALA A 190 9.31 -26.70 0.55
CA ALA A 190 9.20 -27.14 1.94
C ALA A 190 9.09 -28.67 2.01
N SER A 191 9.08 -29.21 3.24
CA SER A 191 8.77 -30.62 3.43
C SER A 191 7.39 -30.93 2.83
N PRO A 192 7.16 -32.12 2.24
CA PRO A 192 5.87 -32.48 1.68
C PRO A 192 4.71 -32.32 2.66
N LEU A 193 4.95 -32.57 3.95
CA LEU A 193 3.98 -32.43 5.04
C LEU A 193 3.50 -30.98 5.27
N LEU A 194 4.27 -29.98 4.86
CA LEU A 194 3.91 -28.57 5.01
C LEU A 194 3.63 -27.90 3.66
N GLY A 195 4.47 -28.18 2.66
CA GLY A 195 4.41 -27.54 1.34
C GLY A 195 3.13 -27.85 0.57
N TRP A 196 2.72 -29.12 0.49
CA TRP A 196 1.49 -29.49 -0.24
C TRP A 196 0.23 -28.94 0.41
N PRO A 197 0.03 -29.07 1.75
CA PRO A 197 -1.11 -28.41 2.41
C PRO A 197 -1.12 -26.89 2.21
N ALA A 198 0.05 -26.23 2.29
CA ALA A 198 0.15 -24.78 2.06
C ALA A 198 -0.26 -24.39 0.64
N LEU A 199 0.18 -25.13 -0.38
CA LEU A 199 -0.18 -24.88 -1.78
C LEU A 199 -1.66 -25.14 -2.07
N LEU A 200 -2.22 -26.22 -1.50
CA LEU A 200 -3.65 -26.52 -1.63
C LEU A 200 -4.51 -25.44 -0.98
N ALA A 201 -4.19 -25.05 0.25
CA ALA A 201 -4.89 -23.98 0.93
C ALA A 201 -4.78 -22.66 0.15
N ALA A 202 -3.58 -22.34 -0.37
CA ALA A 202 -3.33 -21.15 -1.18
C ALA A 202 -4.19 -21.11 -2.46
N ASP A 203 -4.31 -22.22 -3.17
CA ASP A 203 -5.09 -22.29 -4.41
C ASP A 203 -6.60 -22.12 -4.13
N VAL A 204 -7.14 -22.88 -3.17
CA VAL A 204 -8.53 -22.73 -2.70
C VAL A 204 -8.81 -21.28 -2.27
N TYR A 205 -7.88 -20.69 -1.52
CA TYR A 205 -7.98 -19.32 -1.05
C TYR A 205 -8.02 -18.30 -2.19
N LEU A 206 -7.14 -18.41 -3.19
CA LEU A 206 -7.10 -17.48 -4.33
C LEU A 206 -8.41 -17.49 -5.15
N TRP A 207 -9.02 -18.67 -5.30
CA TRP A 207 -10.33 -18.81 -5.92
C TRP A 207 -11.45 -18.18 -5.08
N ALA A 208 -11.46 -18.41 -3.76
CA ALA A 208 -12.40 -17.76 -2.85
C ALA A 208 -12.23 -16.22 -2.83
N ASN A 209 -10.98 -15.74 -2.91
CA ASN A 209 -10.61 -14.32 -2.98
C ASN A 209 -11.05 -13.64 -4.28
N GLY A 210 -11.10 -14.39 -5.39
CA GLY A 210 -11.48 -13.85 -6.71
C GLY A 210 -10.40 -13.01 -7.38
N GLY A 211 -9.19 -12.94 -6.82
CA GLY A 211 -8.04 -12.22 -7.35
C GLY A 211 -7.42 -12.90 -8.57
N ARG A 212 -7.90 -12.57 -9.78
CA ARG A 212 -7.44 -13.18 -11.06
C ARG A 212 -5.92 -13.08 -11.29
N ALA A 213 -5.33 -11.92 -11.00
CA ALA A 213 -3.89 -11.72 -11.20
C ALA A 213 -3.03 -12.64 -10.31
N GLY A 214 -3.46 -12.87 -9.06
CA GLY A 214 -2.79 -13.79 -8.14
C GLY A 214 -2.91 -15.24 -8.61
N LEU A 215 -4.10 -15.66 -9.07
CA LEU A 215 -4.30 -17.00 -9.66
C LEU A 215 -3.36 -17.26 -10.84
N ILE A 216 -3.29 -16.33 -11.79
CA ILE A 216 -2.43 -16.46 -12.98
C ILE A 216 -0.96 -16.56 -12.55
N ALA A 217 -0.51 -15.66 -11.67
CA ALA A 217 0.88 -15.64 -11.22
C ALA A 217 1.26 -16.88 -10.41
N PHE A 218 0.38 -17.35 -9.52
CA PHE A 218 0.56 -18.57 -8.74
C PHE A 218 0.79 -19.78 -9.65
N HIS A 219 -0.10 -20.00 -10.62
CA HIS A 219 0.01 -21.13 -11.54
C HIS A 219 1.21 -21.01 -12.48
N LEU A 220 1.50 -19.82 -13.00
CA LEU A 220 2.68 -19.56 -13.81
C LEU A 220 3.97 -19.94 -13.06
N ALA A 221 4.05 -19.60 -11.77
CA ALA A 221 5.21 -19.90 -10.94
C ALA A 221 5.38 -21.42 -10.72
N LEU A 222 4.29 -22.14 -10.45
CA LEU A 222 4.32 -23.60 -10.28
C LEU A 222 4.66 -24.32 -11.59
N VAL A 223 4.08 -23.92 -12.73
CA VAL A 223 4.43 -24.44 -14.07
C VAL A 223 5.92 -24.25 -14.34
N THR A 224 6.45 -23.06 -14.05
CA THR A 224 7.88 -22.77 -14.21
C THR A 224 8.75 -23.73 -13.38
N LEU A 225 8.42 -23.91 -12.09
CA LEU A 225 9.17 -24.82 -11.21
C LEU A 225 9.20 -26.26 -11.74
N MET A 226 8.06 -26.75 -12.21
CA MET A 226 7.95 -28.10 -12.76
C MET A 226 8.71 -28.25 -14.07
N ALA A 227 8.61 -27.25 -14.95
CA ALA A 227 9.35 -27.22 -16.20
C ALA A 227 10.87 -27.30 -15.96
N LEU A 228 11.37 -26.62 -14.92
CA LEU A 228 12.79 -26.60 -14.56
C LEU A 228 13.28 -27.88 -13.85
N ARG A 229 12.41 -28.77 -13.35
CA ARG A 229 12.80 -30.01 -12.65
C ARG A 229 13.09 -31.22 -13.55
N GLY A 230 12.85 -31.12 -14.87
CA GLY A 230 13.43 -31.98 -15.91
C GLY A 230 12.99 -33.46 -16.00
N GLN A 231 12.79 -34.19 -14.90
CA GLN A 231 12.68 -35.68 -14.95
C GLN A 231 11.27 -36.26 -14.77
N HIS A 232 10.32 -35.51 -14.22
CA HIS A 232 8.95 -36.00 -13.97
C HIS A 232 7.88 -34.97 -14.37
N ARG A 233 8.08 -34.32 -15.52
CA ARG A 233 7.24 -33.21 -15.99
C ARG A 233 5.75 -33.56 -16.07
N TRP A 234 5.41 -34.78 -16.51
CA TRP A 234 4.01 -35.20 -16.62
C TRP A 234 3.35 -35.42 -15.24
N ARG A 235 4.05 -36.03 -14.27
CA ARG A 235 3.52 -36.22 -12.91
C ARG A 235 3.29 -34.89 -12.22
N GLY A 236 4.22 -33.95 -12.41
CA GLY A 236 4.06 -32.57 -11.96
C GLY A 236 2.85 -31.91 -12.60
N ALA A 237 2.72 -32.00 -13.93
CA ALA A 237 1.59 -31.43 -14.66
C ALA A 237 0.24 -31.99 -14.19
N VAL A 238 0.14 -33.31 -13.97
CA VAL A 238 -1.05 -33.95 -13.40
C VAL A 238 -1.32 -33.45 -11.98
N ALA A 239 -0.30 -33.36 -11.12
CA ALA A 239 -0.46 -32.84 -9.77
C ALA A 239 -0.90 -31.37 -9.76
N LEU A 240 -0.39 -30.53 -10.66
CA LEU A 240 -0.82 -29.14 -10.79
C LEU A 240 -2.24 -29.03 -11.36
N ALA A 241 -2.58 -29.84 -12.36
CA ALA A 241 -3.93 -29.88 -12.90
C ALA A 241 -4.94 -30.32 -11.82
N ALA A 242 -4.58 -31.31 -11.01
CA ALA A 242 -5.36 -31.74 -9.86
C ALA A 242 -5.47 -30.63 -8.81
N LEU A 243 -4.36 -29.95 -8.49
CA LEU A 243 -4.36 -28.80 -7.59
C LEU A 243 -5.34 -27.74 -8.07
N PHE A 244 -5.18 -27.27 -9.32
CA PHE A 244 -6.05 -26.27 -9.95
C PHE A 244 -7.52 -26.71 -9.97
N ALA A 245 -7.80 -27.96 -10.33
CA ALA A 245 -9.16 -28.48 -10.37
C ALA A 245 -9.79 -28.48 -8.97
N VAL A 246 -9.06 -28.95 -7.96
CA VAL A 246 -9.53 -28.96 -6.57
C VAL A 246 -9.70 -27.54 -6.05
N GLY A 247 -8.74 -26.64 -6.29
CA GLY A 247 -8.84 -25.24 -5.89
C GLY A 247 -10.00 -24.51 -6.57
N ALA A 248 -10.22 -24.76 -7.87
CA ALA A 248 -11.34 -24.18 -8.61
C ALA A 248 -12.68 -24.68 -8.07
N VAL A 249 -12.85 -25.99 -7.87
CA VAL A 249 -14.09 -26.57 -7.35
C VAL A 249 -14.35 -26.13 -5.90
N ALA A 250 -13.39 -26.35 -5.00
CA ALA A 250 -13.56 -25.98 -3.59
C ALA A 250 -13.66 -24.47 -3.40
N GLY A 251 -12.82 -23.68 -4.09
CA GLY A 251 -12.84 -22.23 -3.98
C GLY A 251 -14.10 -21.59 -4.57
N THR A 252 -14.69 -22.15 -5.63
CA THR A 252 -15.99 -21.67 -6.15
C THR A 252 -17.18 -22.05 -5.25
N MET A 253 -17.12 -23.21 -4.59
CA MET A 253 -18.11 -23.60 -3.56
C MET A 253 -18.02 -22.75 -2.30
N ILE A 254 -16.80 -22.39 -1.89
CA ILE A 254 -16.52 -21.57 -0.68
C ILE A 254 -16.74 -20.09 -0.95
N ARG A 255 -16.65 -19.66 -2.22
CA ARG A 255 -16.83 -18.27 -2.59
C ARG A 255 -18.16 -17.83 -1.99
N PRO A 256 -18.12 -16.97 -0.95
CA PRO A 256 -19.31 -16.63 -0.20
C PRO A 256 -20.27 -16.16 -1.23
N GLY A 257 -21.40 -16.87 -1.31
CA GLY A 257 -22.29 -16.64 -2.40
C GLY A 257 -22.50 -15.14 -2.45
N GLN A 258 -22.36 -14.60 -3.65
CA GLN A 258 -23.23 -13.49 -4.00
C GLN A 258 -24.71 -13.89 -3.88
N THR A 259 -25.05 -15.06 -3.29
CA THR A 259 -26.21 -15.34 -2.45
C THR A 259 -26.60 -14.09 -1.69
N ARG A 260 -27.39 -13.28 -2.39
CA ARG A 260 -28.47 -12.47 -1.88
C ARG A 260 -28.06 -11.80 -0.58
N SER A 261 -27.13 -10.83 -0.66
CA SER A 261 -27.35 -9.65 0.18
C SER A 261 -28.80 -9.31 -0.05
N ALA A 262 -29.66 -9.55 0.95
CA ALA A 262 -31.10 -9.36 0.86
C ALA A 262 -31.31 -8.09 0.07
N PRO A 263 -31.99 -8.13 -1.10
CA PRO A 263 -31.92 -7.09 -2.12
C PRO A 263 -32.00 -5.75 -1.42
N SER A 264 -30.85 -5.12 -1.22
CA SER A 264 -30.84 -3.80 -0.63
C SER A 264 -31.61 -3.00 -1.66
N ALA A 265 -32.70 -2.35 -1.25
CA ALA A 265 -33.60 -1.66 -2.18
C ALA A 265 -32.86 -0.63 -3.06
N ALA A 266 -31.62 -0.27 -2.70
CA ALA A 266 -30.63 0.31 -3.59
C ALA A 266 -29.91 -0.80 -4.37
N ALA A 267 -30.30 -1.02 -5.64
CA ALA A 267 -29.54 -1.83 -6.58
C ALA A 267 -28.04 -1.47 -6.46
N PRO A 268 -27.14 -2.44 -6.18
CA PRO A 268 -25.72 -2.14 -6.05
C PRO A 268 -25.28 -1.48 -7.35
N ALA A 269 -24.74 -0.26 -7.25
CA ALA A 269 -24.22 0.45 -8.39
C ALA A 269 -23.31 -0.51 -9.18
N PRO A 270 -23.44 -0.58 -10.52
CA PRO A 270 -22.65 -1.49 -11.32
C PRO A 270 -21.18 -1.29 -10.98
N ARG A 271 -20.51 -2.36 -10.51
CA ARG A 271 -19.08 -2.30 -10.22
C ARG A 271 -18.39 -1.94 -11.53
N GLY A 272 -17.70 -0.81 -11.56
CA GLY A 272 -16.90 -0.38 -12.71
C GLY A 272 -15.92 -1.49 -13.13
N ASP A 273 -15.57 -1.51 -14.41
CA ASP A 273 -14.59 -2.44 -14.94
C ASP A 273 -13.20 -2.06 -14.38
N THR A 274 -12.76 -2.80 -13.37
CA THR A 274 -11.47 -2.58 -12.71
C THR A 274 -10.30 -2.60 -13.69
N ILE A 275 -10.38 -3.33 -14.81
CA ILE A 275 -9.33 -3.35 -15.83
C ILE A 275 -9.34 -2.04 -16.59
N ARG A 276 -10.52 -1.56 -17.01
CA ARG A 276 -10.68 -0.26 -17.69
C ARG A 276 -10.16 0.89 -16.84
N VAL A 277 -10.51 0.95 -15.55
CA VAL A 277 -9.98 1.94 -14.60
C VAL A 277 -8.45 1.93 -14.57
N ARG A 278 -7.82 0.76 -14.58
CA ARG A 278 -6.35 0.66 -14.63
C ARG A 278 -5.77 1.11 -15.94
N MET A 279 -6.37 0.74 -17.08
CA MET A 279 -5.87 1.18 -18.39
C MET A 279 -5.90 2.71 -18.52
N LEU A 280 -6.96 3.35 -18.03
CA LEU A 280 -7.06 4.81 -17.98
C LEU A 280 -6.07 5.43 -16.97
N THR A 281 -5.85 4.76 -15.84
CA THR A 281 -4.83 5.19 -14.87
C THR A 281 -3.42 5.10 -15.47
N TRP A 282 -3.12 4.02 -16.20
CA TRP A 282 -1.81 3.78 -16.80
C TRP A 282 -1.52 4.74 -17.94
N SER A 283 -2.50 5.06 -18.80
CA SER A 283 -2.30 6.04 -19.87
C SER A 283 -1.91 7.40 -19.30
N ARG A 284 -2.58 7.84 -18.23
CA ARG A 284 -2.28 9.10 -17.54
C ARG A 284 -0.99 9.04 -16.71
N ALA A 285 -0.66 7.88 -16.16
CA ALA A 285 0.61 7.68 -15.45
C ALA A 285 1.80 7.74 -16.42
N LEU A 286 1.64 7.20 -17.63
CA LEU A 286 2.66 7.35 -18.69
C LEU A 286 2.82 8.81 -19.11
N GLN A 287 1.74 9.59 -19.18
CA GLN A 287 1.82 11.05 -19.39
C GLN A 287 2.60 11.74 -18.26
N LEU A 288 2.31 11.43 -17.00
CA LEU A 288 3.05 11.93 -15.84
C LEU A 288 4.54 11.56 -15.91
N ALA A 289 4.87 10.33 -16.32
CA ALA A 289 6.24 9.88 -16.50
C ALA A 289 6.95 10.62 -17.65
N GLN A 290 6.25 10.92 -18.76
CA GLN A 290 6.79 11.71 -19.87
C GLN A 290 7.13 13.14 -19.44
N ASP A 291 6.24 13.77 -18.67
CA ASP A 291 6.44 15.14 -18.19
C ASP A 291 7.57 15.25 -17.14
N ASN A 292 7.97 14.12 -16.52
CA ASN A 292 8.99 14.06 -15.48
C ASN A 292 10.09 13.03 -15.81
N LEU A 293 10.41 12.86 -17.10
CA LEU A 293 11.17 11.71 -17.60
C LEU A 293 12.56 11.55 -16.96
N VAL A 294 13.30 12.64 -16.75
CA VAL A 294 14.71 12.57 -16.34
C VAL A 294 14.87 12.12 -14.89
N LEU A 295 14.21 12.80 -13.95
CA LEU A 295 14.38 12.54 -12.51
C LEU A 295 13.17 11.84 -11.87
N GLY A 296 12.02 11.85 -12.52
CA GLY A 296 10.74 11.52 -11.89
C GLY A 296 10.30 12.59 -10.89
N ILE A 297 9.18 12.34 -10.23
CA ILE A 297 8.57 13.25 -9.24
C ILE A 297 9.02 13.01 -7.78
N GLY A 298 9.91 12.04 -7.56
CA GLY A 298 10.33 11.60 -6.23
C GLY A 298 9.58 10.37 -5.73
N ALA A 299 10.27 9.53 -4.95
CA ALA A 299 9.70 8.32 -4.37
C ALA A 299 8.42 8.64 -3.56
N GLY A 300 7.38 7.82 -3.70
CA GLY A 300 6.08 8.00 -3.03
C GLY A 300 5.24 9.19 -3.49
N ASN A 301 5.77 10.11 -4.31
CA ASN A 301 5.06 11.33 -4.69
C ASN A 301 4.00 11.12 -5.79
N PHE A 302 3.84 9.90 -6.31
CA PHE A 302 2.75 9.59 -7.25
C PHE A 302 1.38 10.03 -6.70
N ARG A 303 1.07 9.72 -5.43
CA ARG A 303 -0.19 10.12 -4.79
C ARG A 303 -0.38 11.63 -4.59
N VAL A 304 0.66 12.42 -4.85
CA VAL A 304 0.69 13.89 -4.70
C VAL A 304 0.52 14.56 -6.06
N GLU A 305 1.24 14.09 -7.09
CA GLU A 305 1.22 14.70 -8.43
C GLU A 305 0.17 14.10 -9.37
N PHE A 306 -0.10 12.79 -9.27
CA PHE A 306 -1.04 12.11 -10.17
C PHE A 306 -2.46 12.68 -10.21
N PRO A 307 -3.05 13.24 -9.12
CA PRO A 307 -4.38 13.84 -9.18
C PRO A 307 -4.58 14.84 -10.33
N ARG A 308 -3.53 15.55 -10.76
CA ARG A 308 -3.57 16.52 -11.87
C ARG A 308 -3.73 15.86 -13.24
N TYR A 309 -3.31 14.60 -13.36
CA TYR A 309 -3.28 13.83 -14.60
C TYR A 309 -4.50 12.93 -14.75
N ARG A 310 -5.37 12.82 -13.73
CA ARG A 310 -6.48 11.86 -13.74
C ARG A 310 -7.40 12.06 -14.95
N ASP A 311 -7.82 10.94 -15.51
CA ASP A 311 -8.76 10.92 -16.61
C ASP A 311 -10.20 11.10 -16.09
N PRO A 312 -11.04 11.95 -16.68
CA PRO A 312 -12.41 12.14 -16.22
C PRO A 312 -13.24 10.86 -16.28
N ALA A 313 -13.03 10.01 -17.29
CA ALA A 313 -13.70 8.72 -17.38
C ALA A 313 -13.20 7.75 -16.29
N GLU A 314 -11.92 7.81 -15.93
CA GLU A 314 -11.38 7.05 -14.80
C GLU A 314 -12.04 7.49 -13.50
N ILE A 315 -12.13 8.81 -13.26
CA ILE A 315 -12.77 9.35 -12.07
C ILE A 315 -14.21 8.86 -12.02
N ALA A 316 -15.00 9.06 -13.09
CA ALA A 316 -16.40 8.66 -13.13
C ALA A 316 -16.59 7.17 -12.82
N GLU A 317 -15.69 6.31 -13.33
CA GLU A 317 -15.78 4.86 -13.12
C GLU A 317 -15.30 4.41 -11.74
N SER A 318 -14.19 4.96 -11.23
CA SER A 318 -13.64 4.56 -9.93
C SER A 318 -14.43 5.15 -8.76
N SER A 319 -14.96 6.38 -8.92
CA SER A 319 -15.75 7.07 -7.89
C SER A 319 -17.21 6.64 -7.83
N HIS A 320 -17.62 5.60 -8.58
CA HIS A 320 -19.01 5.16 -8.73
C HIS A 320 -19.91 6.36 -9.10
N GLN A 321 -19.58 7.02 -10.22
CA GLN A 321 -20.24 8.26 -10.66
C GLN A 321 -20.16 9.37 -9.60
N HIS A 322 -18.97 9.59 -9.03
CA HIS A 322 -18.67 10.66 -8.07
C HIS A 322 -19.37 10.52 -6.71
N THR A 323 -19.93 9.35 -6.40
CA THR A 323 -20.57 9.09 -5.10
C THR A 323 -19.55 8.81 -3.99
N ILE A 324 -18.34 8.34 -4.34
CA ILE A 324 -17.26 8.04 -3.40
C ILE A 324 -15.98 8.72 -3.88
N SER A 325 -15.35 9.51 -3.00
CA SER A 325 -14.02 10.05 -3.29
C SER A 325 -12.99 8.94 -3.35
N THR A 326 -12.66 8.45 -4.55
CA THR A 326 -11.55 7.53 -4.77
C THR A 326 -10.26 8.30 -5.00
N ARG A 327 -9.22 7.91 -4.26
CA ARG A 327 -7.86 8.42 -4.46
C ARG A 327 -7.03 7.34 -5.10
N VAL A 328 -6.42 7.64 -6.24
CA VAL A 328 -5.40 6.80 -6.84
C VAL A 328 -4.08 7.12 -6.15
N THR A 329 -3.60 6.21 -5.31
CA THR A 329 -2.35 6.38 -4.56
C THR A 329 -1.14 5.75 -5.25
N MET A 330 -1.38 4.87 -6.23
CA MET A 330 -0.35 4.17 -6.99
C MET A 330 -0.87 3.81 -8.39
N ALA A 331 0.05 3.61 -9.33
CA ALA A 331 -0.26 3.20 -10.70
C ALA A 331 -0.79 1.76 -10.78
N HIS A 332 -0.58 0.92 -9.75
CA HIS A 332 -0.85 -0.53 -9.81
C HIS A 332 -0.12 -1.21 -10.97
N ASN A 333 1.09 -0.73 -11.28
CA ASN A 333 2.03 -1.29 -12.25
C ASN A 333 3.42 -0.78 -11.83
N ASP A 334 4.25 -1.64 -11.25
CA ASP A 334 5.53 -1.23 -10.67
C ASP A 334 6.50 -0.61 -11.68
N PRO A 335 6.66 -1.16 -12.91
CA PRO A 335 7.46 -0.48 -13.94
C PRO A 335 7.00 0.96 -14.23
N ILE A 336 5.70 1.18 -14.41
CA ILE A 336 5.15 2.53 -14.66
C ILE A 336 5.32 3.41 -13.42
N GLN A 337 5.06 2.87 -12.22
CA GLN A 337 5.23 3.58 -10.95
C GLN A 337 6.68 4.06 -10.78
N ILE A 338 7.65 3.16 -10.98
CA ILE A 338 9.08 3.46 -10.88
C ILE A 338 9.48 4.50 -11.92
N ALA A 339 8.97 4.41 -13.15
CA ALA A 339 9.23 5.42 -14.17
C ALA A 339 8.67 6.80 -13.79
N CYS A 340 7.45 6.87 -13.23
CA CYS A 340 6.87 8.12 -12.75
C CYS A 340 7.70 8.74 -11.62
N GLU A 341 8.03 7.95 -10.60
CA GLU A 341 8.63 8.47 -9.35
C GLU A 341 10.14 8.66 -9.45
N LEU A 342 10.84 7.82 -10.20
CA LEU A 342 12.30 7.77 -10.24
C LEU A 342 12.90 8.05 -11.63
N GLY A 343 12.07 8.34 -12.64
CA GLY A 343 12.50 8.70 -13.98
C GLY A 343 13.30 7.61 -14.70
N ILE A 344 14.06 8.03 -15.71
CA ILE A 344 14.97 7.18 -16.48
C ILE A 344 15.97 6.43 -15.58
N PRO A 345 16.63 7.04 -14.58
CA PRO A 345 17.59 6.32 -13.74
C PRO A 345 16.95 5.16 -12.97
N GLY A 346 15.76 5.37 -12.40
CA GLY A 346 15.01 4.30 -11.74
C GLY A 346 14.60 3.18 -12.71
N ALA A 347 14.04 3.56 -13.87
CA ALA A 347 13.66 2.60 -14.90
C ALA A 347 14.87 1.79 -15.43
N ALA A 348 16.01 2.45 -15.66
CA ALA A 348 17.24 1.83 -16.13
C ALA A 348 17.79 0.83 -15.09
N LEU A 349 17.76 1.18 -13.80
CA LEU A 349 18.17 0.28 -12.72
C LEU A 349 17.24 -0.94 -12.60
N LEU A 350 15.92 -0.77 -12.80
CA LEU A 350 14.97 -1.87 -12.86
C LEU A 350 15.25 -2.80 -14.05
N ILE A 351 15.46 -2.24 -15.25
CA ILE A 351 15.80 -3.02 -16.45
C ILE A 351 17.12 -3.77 -16.23
N LEU A 352 18.14 -3.10 -15.69
CA LEU A 352 19.43 -3.69 -15.38
C LEU A 352 19.30 -4.84 -14.37
N LEU A 353 18.48 -4.67 -13.32
CA LEU A 353 18.15 -5.74 -12.37
C LEU A 353 17.58 -6.96 -13.10
N LEU A 354 16.57 -6.77 -13.95
CA LEU A 354 15.94 -7.86 -14.72
C LEU A 354 16.94 -8.55 -15.65
N VAL A 355 17.78 -7.78 -16.35
CA VAL A 355 18.85 -8.33 -17.21
C VAL A 355 19.84 -9.15 -16.39
N MET A 356 20.27 -8.66 -15.21
CA MET A 356 21.20 -9.37 -14.34
C MET A 356 20.61 -10.66 -13.78
N LEU A 357 19.33 -10.65 -13.41
CA LEU A 357 18.61 -11.85 -12.97
C LEU A 357 18.44 -12.86 -14.12
N GLY A 358 18.10 -12.39 -15.33
CA GLY A 358 18.01 -13.23 -16.52
C GLY A 358 19.36 -13.88 -16.89
N ARG A 359 20.46 -13.13 -16.82
CA ARG A 359 21.81 -13.67 -17.00
C ARG A 359 22.16 -14.68 -15.91
N ALA A 360 21.87 -14.38 -14.66
CA ALA A 360 22.09 -15.31 -13.55
C ALA A 360 21.29 -16.61 -13.73
N ALA A 361 20.06 -16.54 -14.23
CA ALA A 361 19.24 -17.71 -14.55
C ALA A 361 19.86 -18.54 -15.69
N ARG A 362 20.22 -17.90 -16.81
CA ARG A 362 20.86 -18.56 -17.97
C ARG A 362 22.18 -19.25 -17.62
N GLU A 363 22.97 -18.62 -16.76
CA GLU A 363 24.25 -19.16 -16.28
C GLU A 363 24.09 -20.20 -15.16
N GLY A 364 22.86 -20.58 -14.79
CA GLY A 364 22.57 -21.53 -13.70
C GLY A 364 22.95 -21.02 -12.30
N ARG A 365 23.20 -19.72 -12.16
CA ARG A 365 23.51 -19.05 -10.89
C ARG A 365 22.28 -18.78 -10.04
N LEU A 366 21.12 -18.61 -10.66
CA LEU A 366 19.83 -18.50 -9.97
C LEU A 366 19.11 -19.85 -10.05
N SER A 367 18.86 -20.49 -8.90
CA SER A 367 18.15 -21.78 -8.92
C SER A 367 16.70 -21.64 -9.38
N GLY A 368 16.08 -22.73 -9.85
CA GLY A 368 14.70 -22.73 -10.36
C GLY A 368 13.66 -22.04 -9.44
N PRO A 369 13.72 -22.24 -8.11
CA PRO A 369 12.94 -21.45 -7.16
C PRO A 369 13.09 -19.95 -7.21
N GLY A 370 14.32 -19.46 -7.34
CA GLY A 370 14.57 -18.04 -7.48
C GLY A 370 13.98 -17.51 -8.78
N ILE A 371 14.11 -18.28 -9.88
CA ILE A 371 13.49 -17.94 -11.17
C ILE A 371 11.96 -17.87 -11.05
N ALA A 372 11.34 -18.88 -10.46
CA ALA A 372 9.88 -18.93 -10.30
C ALA A 372 9.35 -17.80 -9.41
N ALA A 373 10.02 -17.48 -8.31
CA ALA A 373 9.64 -16.35 -7.46
C ALA A 373 9.76 -15.00 -8.20
N VAL A 374 10.83 -14.79 -8.98
CA VAL A 374 11.00 -13.58 -9.80
C VAL A 374 9.93 -13.47 -10.88
N LEU A 375 9.59 -14.58 -11.55
CA LEU A 375 8.52 -14.59 -12.55
C LEU A 375 7.14 -14.36 -11.95
N ALA A 376 6.84 -14.96 -10.79
CA ALA A 376 5.61 -14.70 -10.06
C ALA A 376 5.50 -13.22 -9.70
N PHE A 377 6.56 -12.68 -9.07
CA PHE A 377 6.62 -11.28 -8.68
C PHE A 377 6.49 -10.36 -9.89
N GLY A 378 7.22 -10.63 -10.99
CA GLY A 378 7.16 -9.86 -12.23
C GLY A 378 5.79 -9.87 -12.89
N ALA A 379 5.13 -11.03 -12.98
CA ALA A 379 3.79 -11.14 -13.53
C ALA A 379 2.80 -10.29 -12.73
N VAL A 380 2.86 -10.37 -11.40
CA VAL A 380 2.04 -9.54 -10.52
C VAL A 380 2.39 -8.06 -10.64
N ALA A 381 3.67 -7.70 -10.74
CA ALA A 381 4.17 -6.33 -10.84
C ALA A 381 3.72 -5.57 -12.10
N THR A 382 3.36 -6.28 -13.17
CA THR A 382 2.79 -5.65 -14.38
C THR A 382 1.31 -5.33 -14.29
N LEU A 383 0.57 -6.00 -13.39
CA LEU A 383 -0.87 -5.84 -13.24
C LEU A 383 -1.26 -5.18 -11.92
N ARG A 384 -0.31 -5.09 -10.99
CA ARG A 384 -0.45 -4.67 -9.58
C ARG A 384 0.85 -3.99 -9.12
N SER A 385 1.00 -3.83 -7.81
CA SER A 385 2.20 -3.24 -7.22
C SER A 385 2.75 -4.02 -6.02
N PRO A 386 3.21 -5.27 -6.22
CA PRO A 386 3.75 -6.12 -5.17
C PRO A 386 5.04 -5.56 -4.54
N THR A 387 5.73 -4.59 -5.17
CA THR A 387 6.86 -3.87 -4.55
C THR A 387 6.43 -3.09 -3.30
N TRP A 388 5.17 -2.66 -3.23
CA TRP A 388 4.60 -1.97 -2.06
C TRP A 388 3.94 -2.91 -1.07
N ASN A 389 3.87 -4.20 -1.37
CA ASN A 389 3.42 -5.25 -0.47
C ASN A 389 4.62 -5.82 0.27
N ALA A 390 4.71 -5.51 1.57
CA ALA A 390 5.94 -5.79 2.29
C ALA A 390 6.27 -7.29 2.37
N ALA A 391 5.26 -8.13 2.51
CA ALA A 391 5.42 -9.58 2.60
C ALA A 391 5.89 -10.16 1.25
N ALA A 392 5.23 -9.76 0.15
CA ALA A 392 5.56 -10.24 -1.19
C ALA A 392 6.96 -9.80 -1.63
N ALA A 393 7.29 -8.51 -1.47
CA ALA A 393 8.60 -7.97 -1.84
C ALA A 393 9.74 -8.60 -1.03
N ALA A 394 9.57 -8.75 0.29
CA ALA A 394 10.56 -9.41 1.14
C ALA A 394 10.77 -10.87 0.75
N ALA A 395 9.70 -11.63 0.49
CA ALA A 395 9.80 -13.03 0.07
C ALA A 395 10.49 -13.19 -1.29
N ALA A 396 10.17 -12.33 -2.27
CA ALA A 396 10.82 -12.37 -3.58
C ALA A 396 12.32 -12.09 -3.48
N LEU A 397 12.73 -11.04 -2.77
CA LEU A 397 14.14 -10.68 -2.62
C LEU A 397 14.91 -11.70 -1.79
N ALA A 398 14.29 -12.25 -0.74
CA ALA A 398 14.87 -13.33 0.05
C ALA A 398 15.05 -14.61 -0.78
N ALA A 399 14.08 -14.94 -1.64
CA ALA A 399 14.18 -16.04 -2.59
C ALA A 399 15.34 -15.82 -3.57
N VAL A 400 15.49 -14.62 -4.13
CA VAL A 400 16.61 -14.28 -5.01
C VAL A 400 17.93 -14.44 -4.27
N ALA A 401 18.09 -13.83 -3.09
CA ALA A 401 19.34 -13.84 -2.34
C ALA A 401 19.83 -15.24 -2.00
N LEU A 402 18.96 -16.10 -1.45
CA LEU A 402 19.33 -17.44 -1.03
C LEU A 402 19.58 -18.41 -2.18
N ASN A 403 19.12 -18.07 -3.38
CA ASN A 403 19.22 -18.92 -4.56
C ASN A 403 20.22 -18.38 -5.60
N LEU A 404 20.82 -17.21 -5.37
CA LEU A 404 21.95 -16.70 -6.13
C LEU A 404 23.24 -17.35 -5.61
N ARG A 405 23.91 -18.11 -6.47
CA ARG A 405 25.24 -18.66 -6.17
C ARG A 405 26.28 -17.54 -6.21
N HIS A 406 26.89 -17.24 -5.06
CA HIS A 406 28.03 -16.32 -5.01
C HIS A 406 29.25 -16.97 -5.67
N ARG A 407 29.78 -16.29 -6.69
CA ARG A 407 31.02 -16.72 -7.39
C ARG A 407 32.28 -16.30 -6.63
N ASP A 408 32.15 -15.29 -5.76
CA ASP A 408 33.28 -14.58 -5.18
C ASP A 408 33.13 -14.59 -3.65
N ASN A 409 33.98 -15.36 -2.97
CA ASN A 409 34.09 -15.36 -1.51
C ASN A 409 34.98 -14.20 -1.00
N ARG A 410 35.28 -13.20 -1.85
CA ARG A 410 36.08 -12.05 -1.45
C ARG A 410 35.40 -11.29 -0.31
N ALA A 411 36.21 -10.92 0.67
CA ALA A 411 35.77 -10.11 1.79
C ALA A 411 35.18 -8.77 1.32
N VAL A 412 34.19 -8.30 2.08
CA VAL A 412 33.60 -6.97 1.90
C VAL A 412 34.64 -5.90 2.26
N PRO A 413 34.89 -4.92 1.37
CA PRO A 413 35.69 -3.74 1.70
C PRO A 413 35.27 -3.11 3.02
N THR A 414 36.22 -2.65 3.83
CA THR A 414 35.99 -1.93 5.09
C THR A 414 34.91 -0.84 5.04
N PRO A 415 34.81 0.03 4.01
CA PRO A 415 33.77 1.07 3.97
C PRO A 415 32.35 0.50 3.94
N LEU A 416 32.14 -0.66 3.33
CA LEU A 416 30.82 -1.30 3.31
C LEU A 416 30.44 -1.87 4.69
N ARG A 417 31.38 -2.10 5.61
CA ARG A 417 31.05 -2.45 7.00
C ARG A 417 30.36 -1.30 7.74
N ALA A 418 30.56 -0.05 7.30
CA ALA A 418 29.85 1.10 7.86
C ALA A 418 28.34 1.07 7.57
N LEU A 419 27.88 0.33 6.56
CA LEU A 419 26.45 0.16 6.27
C LEU A 419 25.67 -0.48 7.41
N ARG A 420 26.32 -1.14 8.38
CA ARG A 420 25.64 -1.59 9.61
C ARG A 420 24.96 -0.42 10.35
N PHE A 421 25.56 0.77 10.30
CA PHE A 421 25.03 1.97 10.95
C PHE A 421 23.84 2.57 10.21
N ALA A 422 23.65 2.24 8.93
CA ALA A 422 22.40 2.54 8.22
C ALA A 422 21.20 1.79 8.84
N GLY A 423 21.43 0.76 9.66
CA GLY A 423 20.37 0.10 10.41
C GLY A 423 19.72 0.99 11.48
N ILE A 424 20.45 1.95 12.08
CA ILE A 424 19.90 2.87 13.09
C ILE A 424 18.73 3.70 12.53
N PRO A 425 18.90 4.49 11.44
CA PRO A 425 17.80 5.28 10.92
C PRO A 425 16.63 4.42 10.42
N LEU A 426 16.88 3.21 9.90
CA LEU A 426 15.80 2.29 9.50
C LEU A 426 14.98 1.81 10.72
N VAL A 427 15.64 1.46 11.83
CA VAL A 427 14.95 1.07 13.06
C VAL A 427 14.14 2.24 13.62
N LEU A 428 14.72 3.43 13.70
CA LEU A 428 14.04 4.61 14.25
C LEU A 428 12.83 5.00 13.40
N LEU A 429 12.98 5.04 12.07
CA LEU A 429 11.88 5.36 11.16
C LEU A 429 10.81 4.27 11.13
N GLY A 430 11.21 2.99 11.16
CA GLY A 430 10.27 1.88 11.22
C GLY A 430 9.45 1.89 12.51
N ALA A 431 10.11 2.15 13.65
CA ALA A 431 9.45 2.30 14.94
C ALA A 431 8.51 3.51 14.96
N SER A 432 8.91 4.65 14.38
CA SER A 432 8.04 5.81 14.31
C SER A 432 6.78 5.53 13.50
N ILE A 433 6.88 4.85 12.36
CA ILE A 433 5.72 4.45 11.56
C ILE A 433 4.77 3.56 12.39
N LEU A 434 5.30 2.55 13.09
CA LEU A 434 4.48 1.64 13.91
C LEU A 434 3.76 2.37 15.05
N VAL A 435 4.42 3.33 15.70
CA VAL A 435 3.81 4.16 16.74
C VAL A 435 2.71 5.05 16.13
N GLY A 436 2.97 5.68 14.99
CA GLY A 436 1.97 6.48 14.27
C GLY A 436 0.72 5.69 13.90
N GLU A 437 0.86 4.48 13.35
CA GLU A 437 -0.25 3.59 13.03
C GLU A 437 -1.00 3.10 14.28
N SER A 438 -0.31 2.98 15.42
CA SER A 438 -0.95 2.62 16.70
C SER A 438 -1.90 3.71 17.19
N PHE A 439 -1.55 4.99 17.05
CA PHE A 439 -2.49 6.09 17.31
C PHE A 439 -3.68 6.09 16.33
N GLY A 440 -3.42 5.75 15.06
CA GLY A 440 -4.47 5.54 14.06
C GLY A 440 -5.44 4.41 14.44
N ALA A 441 -4.95 3.33 15.04
CA ALA A 441 -5.77 2.24 15.56
C ALA A 441 -6.67 2.69 16.73
N ASP A 442 -6.17 3.53 17.63
CA ASP A 442 -7.01 4.11 18.70
C ASP A 442 -8.15 4.96 18.15
N PHE A 443 -7.88 5.74 17.10
CA PHE A 443 -8.93 6.47 16.39
C PHE A 443 -9.95 5.52 15.75
N ALA A 444 -9.50 4.45 15.09
CA ALA A 444 -10.39 3.47 14.48
C ALA A 444 -11.27 2.76 15.52
N ARG A 445 -10.71 2.40 16.69
CA ARG A 445 -11.46 1.85 17.84
C ARG A 445 -12.53 2.82 18.31
N ALA A 446 -12.16 4.07 18.60
CA ALA A 446 -13.10 5.09 19.06
C ALA A 446 -14.21 5.36 18.04
N LYS A 447 -13.91 5.33 16.74
CA LYS A 447 -14.91 5.45 15.68
C LYS A 447 -15.90 4.28 15.68
N ARG A 448 -15.44 3.05 15.93
CA ARG A 448 -16.32 1.86 16.02
C ARG A 448 -17.24 1.91 17.24
N THR A 449 -16.78 2.45 18.37
CA THR A 449 -17.60 2.62 19.57
C THR A 449 -18.43 3.92 19.57
N ASN A 450 -18.39 4.68 18.47
CA ASN A 450 -19.04 5.98 18.32
C ASN A 450 -18.61 7.02 19.38
N GLU A 451 -17.40 6.89 19.91
CA GLU A 451 -16.82 7.78 20.90
C GLU A 451 -16.04 8.92 20.22
N ALA A 452 -16.78 9.87 19.63
CA ALA A 452 -16.17 10.99 18.90
C ALA A 452 -15.10 11.75 19.70
N LYS A 453 -15.28 11.90 21.03
CA LYS A 453 -14.28 12.55 21.91
C LYS A 453 -12.97 11.76 21.97
N ALA A 454 -13.03 10.45 22.17
CA ALA A 454 -11.86 9.59 22.16
C ALA A 454 -11.17 9.62 20.77
N GLY A 455 -11.96 9.63 19.69
CA GLY A 455 -11.43 9.76 18.34
C GLY A 455 -10.65 11.06 18.10
N PHE A 456 -11.13 12.19 18.62
CA PHE A 456 -10.41 13.46 18.56
C PHE A 456 -9.10 13.44 19.36
N ILE A 457 -9.11 12.83 20.55
CA ILE A 457 -7.91 12.70 21.39
C ILE A 457 -6.86 11.83 20.68
N ALA A 458 -7.29 10.70 20.12
CA ALA A 458 -6.40 9.80 19.38
C ALA A 458 -5.80 10.48 18.13
N LEU A 459 -6.61 11.19 17.34
CA LEU A 459 -6.12 11.93 16.17
C LEU A 459 -5.19 13.08 16.56
N ARG A 460 -5.46 13.77 17.68
CA ARG A 460 -4.54 14.80 18.18
C ARG A 460 -3.20 14.18 18.57
N ALA A 461 -3.19 13.08 19.31
CA ALA A 461 -1.95 12.37 19.64
C ALA A 461 -1.20 11.91 18.38
N ALA A 462 -1.91 11.41 17.37
CA ALA A 462 -1.33 11.02 16.08
C ALA A 462 -0.67 12.22 15.36
N ILE A 463 -1.35 13.37 15.33
CA ILE A 463 -0.83 14.60 14.70
C ILE A 463 0.32 15.20 15.50
N ASP A 464 0.27 15.15 16.83
CA ASP A 464 1.35 15.67 17.68
C ASP A 464 2.61 14.79 17.54
N PHE A 465 2.43 13.47 17.34
CA PHE A 465 3.53 12.53 17.11
C PHE A 465 4.11 12.60 15.69
N ASP A 466 3.24 12.58 14.67
CA ASP A 466 3.61 12.72 13.26
C ASP A 466 2.88 13.93 12.67
N PRO A 467 3.36 15.17 12.94
CA PRO A 467 2.74 16.39 12.44
C PRO A 467 2.77 16.49 10.92
N CYS A 468 3.53 15.61 10.28
CA CYS A 468 3.73 15.58 8.87
C CYS A 468 2.74 14.67 8.13
N GLU A 469 2.06 13.75 8.82
CA GLU A 469 1.05 12.90 8.19
C GLU A 469 -0.24 13.67 7.92
N ALA A 470 -0.41 14.08 6.67
CA ALA A 470 -1.56 14.83 6.21
C ALA A 470 -2.88 14.04 6.33
N ASP A 471 -2.84 12.71 6.31
CA ASP A 471 -4.06 11.91 6.40
C ASP A 471 -4.70 11.98 7.81
N TRP A 472 -3.92 12.12 8.89
CA TRP A 472 -4.46 12.33 10.25
C TRP A 472 -5.14 13.68 10.40
N ARG A 473 -4.53 14.73 9.84
CA ARG A 473 -5.09 16.09 9.80
C ARG A 473 -6.42 16.11 9.05
N LEU A 474 -6.48 15.43 7.91
CA LEU A 474 -7.70 15.29 7.12
C LEU A 474 -8.79 14.54 7.87
N LEU A 475 -8.45 13.44 8.56
CA LEU A 475 -9.40 12.69 9.39
C LEU A 475 -9.92 13.52 10.56
N ARG A 476 -9.10 14.40 11.16
CA ARG A 476 -9.54 15.31 12.22
C ARG A 476 -10.51 16.35 11.70
N ALA A 477 -10.27 16.91 10.51
CA ALA A 477 -11.21 17.79 9.82
C ALA A 477 -12.54 17.08 9.50
N GLN A 478 -12.51 15.84 9.04
CA GLN A 478 -13.71 15.05 8.77
C GLN A 478 -14.52 14.76 10.04
N LEU A 479 -13.85 14.41 11.14
CA LEU A 479 -14.50 14.18 12.43
C LEU A 479 -15.14 15.47 12.97
N TYR A 480 -14.56 16.63 12.66
CA TYR A 480 -15.15 17.94 12.95
C TYR A 480 -16.47 18.13 12.21
N HIS A 481 -16.50 17.89 10.89
CA HIS A 481 -17.74 17.98 10.11
C HIS A 481 -18.81 17.02 10.60
N ALA A 482 -18.43 15.78 10.97
CA ALA A 482 -19.37 14.76 11.43
C ALA A 482 -20.09 15.11 12.74
N ARG A 483 -19.56 16.04 13.57
CA ARG A 483 -20.19 16.42 14.84
C ARG A 483 -21.43 17.30 14.69
N GLY A 484 -21.57 18.05 13.59
CA GLY A 484 -22.76 18.86 13.27
C GLY A 484 -23.17 19.95 14.27
N LYS A 485 -22.47 20.14 15.39
CA LYS A 485 -22.78 21.15 16.42
C LYS A 485 -21.92 22.40 16.23
N PRO A 486 -22.41 23.61 16.60
CA PRO A 486 -21.57 24.80 16.66
C PRO A 486 -20.41 24.54 17.62
N VAL A 487 -19.20 24.66 17.10
CA VAL A 487 -17.99 24.24 17.82
C VAL A 487 -17.32 25.45 18.46
N GLU A 488 -16.65 25.20 19.59
CA GLU A 488 -15.70 26.13 20.20
C GLU A 488 -14.73 26.73 19.15
N PRO A 489 -14.56 28.06 19.11
CA PRO A 489 -13.71 28.75 18.14
C PRO A 489 -12.28 28.17 18.04
N ASN A 490 -11.74 27.69 19.15
CA ASN A 490 -10.39 27.11 19.22
C ASN A 490 -10.26 25.83 18.37
N LEU A 491 -11.31 25.00 18.29
CA LEU A 491 -11.25 23.77 17.50
C LEU A 491 -11.39 24.07 16.00
N LEU A 492 -12.18 25.08 15.62
CA LEU A 492 -12.27 25.53 14.22
C LEU A 492 -10.90 26.02 13.72
N ALA A 493 -10.21 26.85 14.50
CA ALA A 493 -8.88 27.34 14.15
C ALA A 493 -7.88 26.17 13.94
N GLY A 494 -7.92 25.15 14.81
CA GLY A 494 -7.09 23.95 14.67
C GLY A 494 -7.39 23.15 13.39
N VAL A 495 -8.67 23.02 13.01
CA VAL A 495 -9.07 22.31 11.79
C VAL A 495 -8.66 23.08 10.53
N VAL A 496 -8.78 24.40 10.53
CA VAL A 496 -8.32 25.23 9.41
C VAL A 496 -6.79 25.11 9.26
N ALA A 497 -6.04 25.18 10.36
CA ALA A 497 -4.59 25.01 10.34
C ALA A 497 -4.19 23.62 9.81
N ASP A 498 -4.96 22.58 10.13
CA ASP A 498 -4.77 21.24 9.57
C ASP A 498 -4.99 21.19 8.07
N LEU A 499 -6.10 21.75 7.59
CA LEU A 499 -6.42 21.78 6.17
C LEU A 499 -5.38 22.58 5.39
N ASP A 500 -4.94 23.73 5.93
CA ASP A 500 -3.85 24.52 5.36
C ASP A 500 -2.55 23.71 5.27
N ALA A 501 -2.16 22.99 6.34
CA ALA A 501 -0.97 22.14 6.34
C ALA A 501 -1.08 20.96 5.36
N VAL A 502 -2.28 20.39 5.17
CA VAL A 502 -2.54 19.37 4.15
C VAL A 502 -2.37 19.98 2.75
N LEU A 503 -2.92 21.16 2.52
CA LEU A 503 -2.88 21.85 1.22
C LEU A 503 -1.49 22.36 0.87
N GLU A 504 -0.69 22.78 1.83
CA GLU A 504 0.71 23.18 1.60
C GLU A 504 1.52 22.02 1.00
N ARG A 505 1.34 20.82 1.55
CA ARG A 505 2.03 19.60 1.10
C ARG A 505 1.40 18.98 -0.13
N ARG A 506 0.08 19.00 -0.19
CA ARG A 506 -0.74 18.40 -1.24
C ARG A 506 -1.73 19.43 -1.78
N PRO A 507 -1.29 20.42 -2.57
CA PRO A 507 -2.18 21.46 -3.12
C PRO A 507 -3.34 20.92 -3.96
N GLY A 508 -3.17 19.72 -4.54
CA GLY A 508 -4.23 18.99 -5.25
C GLY A 508 -5.11 18.11 -4.37
N SER A 509 -5.06 18.25 -3.03
CA SER A 509 -5.89 17.48 -2.11
C SER A 509 -7.35 17.93 -2.22
N TYR A 510 -8.07 17.28 -3.15
CA TYR A 510 -9.47 17.53 -3.42
C TYR A 510 -10.32 17.56 -2.13
N ARG A 511 -10.08 16.60 -1.23
CA ARG A 511 -10.83 16.52 0.03
C ARG A 511 -10.55 17.70 0.96
N ALA A 512 -9.29 18.14 1.09
CA ALA A 512 -8.96 19.27 1.95
C ALA A 512 -9.51 20.59 1.40
N LEU A 513 -9.46 20.78 0.07
CA LEU A 513 -10.09 21.93 -0.58
C LEU A 513 -11.61 21.93 -0.40
N LEU A 514 -12.25 20.75 -0.50
CA LEU A 514 -13.70 20.58 -0.29
C LEU A 514 -14.08 20.92 1.16
N ASP A 515 -13.36 20.38 2.14
CA ASP A 515 -13.61 20.63 3.56
C ASP A 515 -13.38 22.12 3.89
N LEU A 516 -12.34 22.76 3.34
CA LEU A 516 -12.09 24.20 3.52
C LEU A 516 -13.15 25.07 2.83
N GLY A 517 -13.61 24.67 1.65
CA GLY A 517 -14.73 25.28 0.93
C GLY A 517 -16.01 25.25 1.77
N TYR A 518 -16.32 24.09 2.37
CA TYR A 518 -17.45 23.94 3.28
C TYR A 518 -17.31 24.81 4.52
N LEU A 519 -16.13 24.88 5.15
CA LEU A 519 -15.93 25.75 6.31
C LEU A 519 -16.13 27.23 5.98
N GLY A 520 -15.69 27.70 4.80
CA GLY A 520 -15.94 29.08 4.37
C GLY A 520 -17.41 29.38 4.07
N LEU A 521 -18.22 28.35 3.81
CA LEU A 521 -19.67 28.48 3.69
C LEU A 521 -20.35 28.62 5.05
N THR A 522 -19.90 27.87 6.05
CA THR A 522 -20.55 27.83 7.36
C THR A 522 -20.01 28.87 8.35
N HIS A 523 -18.80 29.40 8.11
CA HIS A 523 -18.12 30.35 9.00
C HIS A 523 -17.74 31.63 8.25
N LYS A 524 -18.32 32.76 8.67
CA LYS A 524 -18.17 34.06 7.99
C LYS A 524 -16.71 34.51 7.92
N GLU A 525 -15.94 34.26 8.98
CA GLU A 525 -14.53 34.55 9.11
C GLU A 525 -13.64 33.72 8.16
N LEU A 526 -14.14 32.62 7.59
CA LEU A 526 -13.42 31.77 6.63
C LEU A 526 -13.91 31.94 5.18
N ARG A 527 -14.85 32.85 4.92
CA ARG A 527 -15.51 32.99 3.60
C ARG A 527 -14.52 33.17 2.45
N ASP A 528 -13.53 34.05 2.60
CA ASP A 528 -12.52 34.28 1.55
C ASP A 528 -11.62 33.06 1.32
N ARG A 529 -11.28 32.33 2.39
CA ARG A 529 -10.46 31.11 2.30
C ARG A 529 -11.23 29.99 1.60
N GLY A 530 -12.49 29.78 1.98
CA GLY A 530 -13.36 28.81 1.32
C GLY A 530 -13.61 29.17 -0.14
N ARG A 531 -13.78 30.46 -0.47
CA ARG A 531 -13.87 30.93 -1.86
C ARG A 531 -12.62 30.56 -2.65
N ARG A 532 -11.42 30.87 -2.15
CA ARG A 532 -10.15 30.50 -2.80
C ARG A 532 -9.99 28.99 -2.96
N ALA A 533 -10.40 28.20 -1.96
CA ALA A 533 -10.34 26.74 -2.04
C ALA A 533 -11.24 26.20 -3.17
N VAL A 534 -12.43 26.77 -3.33
CA VAL A 534 -13.34 26.45 -4.44
C VAL A 534 -12.80 26.96 -5.78
N GLU A 535 -12.25 28.16 -5.83
CA GLU A 535 -11.57 28.67 -7.03
C GLU A 535 -10.39 27.76 -7.43
N LEU A 536 -9.64 27.19 -6.47
CA LEU A 536 -8.60 26.22 -6.75
C LEU A 536 -9.17 24.88 -7.23
N LEU A 537 -10.27 24.40 -6.65
CA LEU A 537 -10.98 23.21 -7.16
C LEU A 537 -11.46 23.41 -8.60
N LEU A 538 -11.99 24.60 -8.90
CA LEU A 538 -12.49 24.97 -10.23
C LEU A 538 -11.37 25.42 -11.18
N GLY A 539 -10.21 25.85 -10.69
CA GLY A 539 -9.10 26.40 -11.49
C GLY A 539 -8.00 25.38 -11.75
N THR A 540 -7.86 24.36 -10.89
CA THR A 540 -7.15 23.12 -11.23
C THR A 540 -7.82 22.38 -12.40
N SER A 541 -9.00 22.82 -12.87
CA SER A 541 -9.66 22.37 -14.09
C SER A 541 -9.12 22.96 -15.40
N GLY A 542 -7.88 23.48 -15.45
CA GLY A 542 -7.16 23.56 -16.73
C GLY A 542 -7.05 22.18 -17.43
N ASN A 543 -7.37 21.10 -16.71
CA ASN A 543 -7.71 19.79 -17.23
C ASN A 543 -9.19 19.80 -17.72
N PRO A 544 -9.49 19.56 -19.02
CA PRO A 544 -10.82 19.70 -19.67
C PRO A 544 -11.93 18.74 -19.18
N GLY A 545 -11.81 18.24 -17.96
CA GLY A 545 -12.59 17.15 -17.39
C GLY A 545 -13.47 17.47 -16.18
N LEU A 546 -13.39 18.68 -15.62
CA LEU A 546 -14.48 19.19 -14.81
C LEU A 546 -15.48 19.82 -15.77
N ASP A 547 -16.23 18.93 -16.42
CA ASP A 547 -17.45 19.27 -17.11
C ASP A 547 -18.29 20.19 -16.19
N PRO A 548 -18.83 21.33 -16.66
CA PRO A 548 -19.83 22.08 -15.90
C PRO A 548 -21.01 21.21 -15.42
N GLU A 549 -21.25 20.04 -16.04
CA GLU A 549 -22.17 19.01 -15.56
C GLU A 549 -21.66 18.18 -14.36
N ASN A 550 -20.46 18.43 -13.84
CA ASN A 550 -19.91 17.64 -12.75
C ASN A 550 -20.83 17.74 -11.51
N PRO A 551 -21.42 16.63 -11.04
CA PRO A 551 -22.36 16.63 -9.92
C PRO A 551 -21.78 17.24 -8.64
N ILE A 552 -20.45 17.24 -8.48
CA ILE A 552 -19.74 17.86 -7.36
C ILE A 552 -19.63 19.38 -7.53
N ALA A 553 -19.37 19.88 -8.74
CA ALA A 553 -19.44 21.31 -9.02
C ALA A 553 -20.88 21.79 -8.79
N ILE A 554 -21.87 20.96 -9.16
CA ILE A 554 -23.29 21.16 -8.90
C ILE A 554 -23.65 20.99 -7.41
N LEU A 555 -23.01 20.10 -6.65
CA LEU A 555 -23.26 19.91 -5.20
C LEU A 555 -22.62 21.02 -4.38
N LEU A 556 -21.40 21.42 -4.74
CA LEU A 556 -20.72 22.59 -4.21
C LEU A 556 -21.53 23.83 -4.56
N ALA A 557 -21.95 23.98 -5.82
CA ALA A 557 -22.86 25.05 -6.24
C ALA A 557 -24.20 25.01 -5.51
N GLY A 558 -24.78 23.83 -5.30
CA GLY A 558 -26.07 23.63 -4.62
C GLY A 558 -25.99 24.01 -3.14
N ASN A 559 -24.93 23.60 -2.45
CA ASN A 559 -24.65 24.01 -1.07
C ASN A 559 -24.24 25.50 -0.99
N TYR A 560 -23.50 26.02 -1.99
CA TYR A 560 -23.21 27.46 -2.12
C TYR A 560 -24.49 28.27 -2.30
N ALA A 561 -25.44 27.73 -3.03
CA ALA A 561 -26.59 28.49 -3.48
C ALA A 561 -27.80 28.36 -2.53
N GLY A 562 -27.79 27.37 -1.62
CA GLY A 562 -28.58 27.40 -0.38
C GLY A 562 -28.14 28.48 0.61
N LEU A 563 -26.88 28.95 0.50
CA LEU A 563 -26.29 30.00 1.35
C LEU A 563 -26.10 31.35 0.63
N ALA A 564 -26.36 31.44 -0.67
CA ALA A 564 -26.20 32.65 -1.48
C ALA A 564 -27.30 33.67 -1.18
N ARG A 565 -27.21 34.34 -0.03
CA ARG A 565 -27.93 35.60 0.25
C ARG A 565 -27.21 36.84 -0.30
N GLU A 566 -25.95 36.72 -0.75
CA GLU A 566 -25.16 37.82 -1.32
C GLU A 566 -24.84 37.61 -2.81
N TRP A 567 -25.24 38.57 -3.64
CA TRP A 567 -25.19 38.57 -5.12
C TRP A 567 -23.82 38.38 -5.77
N SER A 568 -22.71 38.59 -5.05
CA SER A 568 -21.35 38.49 -5.59
C SER A 568 -20.94 37.05 -5.92
N HIS A 569 -21.55 36.04 -5.30
CA HIS A 569 -21.21 34.63 -5.47
C HIS A 569 -21.90 33.97 -6.69
N MET A 570 -22.99 34.55 -7.20
CA MET A 570 -23.70 34.10 -8.41
C MET A 570 -22.86 34.25 -9.70
N ARG A 571 -21.83 35.10 -9.69
CA ARG A 571 -20.90 35.25 -10.83
C ARG A 571 -20.06 34.00 -11.10
N VAL A 572 -19.88 33.12 -10.10
CA VAL A 572 -19.16 31.85 -10.26
C VAL A 572 -20.03 30.82 -11.00
N LEU A 573 -21.32 30.75 -10.65
CA LEU A 573 -22.32 29.94 -11.36
C LEU A 573 -22.54 30.42 -12.81
N ALA A 574 -22.55 31.74 -13.04
CA ALA A 574 -22.66 32.33 -14.37
C ALA A 574 -21.48 32.02 -15.31
N ARG A 575 -20.37 31.46 -14.80
CA ARG A 575 -19.24 30.98 -15.61
C ARG A 575 -19.38 29.52 -16.05
N LEU A 576 -20.33 28.76 -15.51
CA LEU A 576 -20.68 27.43 -16.02
C LEU A 576 -21.41 27.63 -17.36
N LYS A 577 -20.68 27.51 -18.47
CA LYS A 577 -21.25 27.62 -19.82
C LYS A 577 -21.92 26.28 -20.19
N GLY A 578 -23.24 26.28 -20.37
CA GLY A 578 -24.02 25.17 -20.94
C GLY A 578 -25.40 25.01 -20.29
N ASN A 579 -26.45 24.91 -21.11
CA ASN A 579 -27.83 24.71 -20.64
C ASN A 579 -28.01 23.39 -19.85
N ASP A 580 -27.20 22.38 -20.15
CA ASP A 580 -27.32 21.04 -19.57
C ASP A 580 -26.85 20.97 -18.10
N ALA A 581 -25.82 21.74 -17.73
CA ALA A 581 -25.34 21.85 -16.35
C ALA A 581 -26.38 22.49 -15.42
N LEU A 582 -27.05 23.54 -15.90
CA LEU A 582 -28.15 24.20 -15.20
C LEU A 582 -29.36 23.27 -15.06
N ASP A 583 -29.67 22.47 -16.07
CA ASP A 583 -30.73 21.46 -16.02
C ASP A 583 -30.45 20.36 -15.00
N GLN A 584 -29.20 19.86 -14.94
CA GLN A 584 -28.81 18.88 -13.93
C GLN A 584 -28.88 19.46 -12.51
N ALA A 585 -28.45 20.71 -12.32
CA ALA A 585 -28.55 21.39 -11.03
C ALA A 585 -29.99 21.57 -10.56
N ILE A 586 -30.89 21.99 -11.46
CA ILE A 586 -32.33 22.09 -11.21
C ILE A 586 -32.92 20.72 -10.87
N LYS A 587 -32.54 19.67 -11.60
CA LYS A 587 -33.00 18.28 -11.38
C LYS A 587 -32.54 17.74 -10.02
N LEU A 588 -31.29 17.99 -9.63
CA LEU A 588 -30.74 17.65 -8.31
C LEU A 588 -31.48 18.38 -7.19
N CYS A 589 -31.67 19.70 -7.30
CA CYS A 589 -32.42 20.46 -6.31
C CYS A 589 -33.83 19.91 -6.13
N ARG A 590 -34.56 19.62 -7.21
CA ARG A 590 -35.89 18.97 -7.14
C ARG A 590 -35.84 17.60 -6.45
N GLY A 591 -34.80 16.79 -6.73
CA GLY A 591 -34.61 15.47 -6.12
C GLY A 591 -34.23 15.50 -4.63
N PHE A 592 -33.59 16.57 -4.16
CA PHE A 592 -33.36 16.82 -2.73
C PHE A 592 -34.64 17.34 -2.05
N MET A 593 -35.33 18.28 -2.70
CA MET A 593 -36.57 18.87 -2.21
C MET A 593 -37.67 17.82 -1.94
N SER A 594 -37.75 16.77 -2.76
CA SER A 594 -38.72 15.68 -2.58
C SER A 594 -38.39 14.74 -1.41
N ARG A 595 -37.12 14.65 -1.02
CA ARG A 595 -36.63 13.76 0.05
C ARG A 595 -36.48 14.44 1.40
N GLU A 596 -36.35 15.76 1.41
CA GLU A 596 -36.13 16.55 2.62
C GLU A 596 -37.41 16.64 3.46
N LYS A 597 -37.30 16.41 4.77
CA LYS A 597 -38.45 16.44 5.69
C LYS A 597 -38.56 17.79 6.41
N ASP A 598 -37.47 18.53 6.50
CA ASP A 598 -37.45 19.88 7.06
C ASP A 598 -38.09 20.89 6.07
N ILE A 599 -39.12 21.60 6.54
CA ILE A 599 -39.88 22.57 5.74
C ILE A 599 -39.01 23.78 5.35
N LYS A 600 -38.12 24.23 6.23
CA LYS A 600 -37.24 25.36 5.97
C LYS A 600 -36.20 25.00 4.91
N ALA A 601 -35.59 23.83 5.02
CA ALA A 601 -34.65 23.33 4.01
C ALA A 601 -35.33 23.14 2.64
N LYS A 602 -36.58 22.64 2.62
CA LYS A 602 -37.39 22.56 1.39
C LYS A 602 -37.60 23.93 0.73
N LEU A 603 -37.92 24.95 1.51
CA LEU A 603 -38.12 26.32 1.00
C LEU A 603 -36.82 26.92 0.45
N GLU A 604 -35.69 26.66 1.10
CA GLU A 604 -34.37 27.10 0.64
C GLU A 604 -33.97 26.40 -0.68
N ILE A 605 -34.20 25.09 -0.79
CA ILE A 605 -33.97 24.33 -2.02
C ILE A 605 -34.92 24.80 -3.15
N ALA A 606 -36.16 25.15 -2.84
CA ALA A 606 -37.13 25.69 -3.80
C ALA A 606 -36.68 27.05 -4.34
N ALA A 607 -36.26 27.97 -3.46
CA ALA A 607 -35.75 29.27 -3.84
C ALA A 607 -34.50 29.15 -4.73
N LEU A 608 -33.59 28.24 -4.37
CA LEU A 608 -32.44 27.92 -5.19
C LEU A 608 -32.83 27.38 -6.58
N THR A 609 -33.79 26.47 -6.63
CA THR A 609 -34.28 25.90 -7.89
C THR A 609 -34.82 26.99 -8.82
N GLU A 610 -35.54 27.98 -8.29
CA GLU A 610 -36.02 29.13 -9.07
C GLU A 610 -34.89 30.05 -9.54
N ILE A 611 -33.88 30.29 -8.70
CA ILE A 611 -32.70 31.06 -9.09
C ILE A 611 -31.97 30.40 -10.26
N LEU A 612 -31.78 29.07 -10.20
CA LEU A 612 -31.17 28.31 -11.28
C LEU A 612 -32.02 28.35 -12.55
N LYS A 613 -33.35 28.23 -12.46
CA LYS A 613 -34.23 28.39 -13.64
C LYS A 613 -34.09 29.77 -14.29
N LYS A 614 -33.98 30.84 -13.49
CA LYS A 614 -33.79 32.21 -13.99
C LYS A 614 -32.42 32.45 -14.61
N LEU A 615 -31.38 31.74 -14.15
CA LEU A 615 -30.05 31.77 -14.78
C LEU A 615 -29.99 30.98 -16.09
N LYS A 616 -30.89 30.00 -16.27
CA LYS A 616 -31.02 29.22 -17.49
C LYS A 616 -31.75 30.00 -18.60
N GLN A 617 -32.74 30.79 -18.22
CA GLN A 617 -33.47 31.71 -19.09
C GLN A 617 -32.58 32.90 -19.46
#